data_AF-A0A8T4D4Q5-F1
#
_entry.id   AF-A0A8T4D4Q5-F1
#
_cell.length_a   1.000
_cell.length_b   1.000
_cell.length_c   1.000
_cell.angle_alpha   90.00
_cell.angle_beta   90.00
_cell.angle_gamma   90.00
#
_symmetry.space_group_name_H-M   'P 1'
#
loop_
_entity.id
_entity.type
_entity.pdbx_description
1 polymer ?
#
loop_
_entity_poly.entity_id
_entity_poly.type
_entity_poly.pdbx_seq_one_letter_code
_entity_poly.pdbx_strand_id
1 'polypeptide(L)'
;TFINVEINILNEMVKEVPFTVIRDGKVMYQSHPESQNTQKRPSKQVKPSLDSDFVSKVKKYFNIGWKSALATGIVVGGLTLNSMFKPFYHPTQMTEKQLTEIPDSTRNMMRDLAARNNLSSRHSLSVDDYLFDKTQEVFDTMSYEQIVKTANLNGLYKDFGGLKVGDHVDFEKGFAYMWNQKINRDKKKDGACDYEDYAKDLVNNYSQTWSRKSNLKKYSKSLENKIEEYKEAFNLDSMLLNPKGKPIHPEKIRLIKNFYDHLDADILISYNTTELFPDINPKLNLIIFEKLLQEAGLDFLYDGTPAQWDTLNSRGPSQLTPYVVNETAIGSLNPFLPDEYKIPTSMEDIKTRDDYDKVSFFNLVYNTKNLSGNLFKINTLTNFNNLFENLNNEEQDLLVTGILTAMNYRPHDVAKGVANYVDEAKAGRVTDEGIINGLWVGKAQNYYNKSVKNYLTLTHED
;
A
#
# COMPACT_ATOMS: atom_id res chain seq x y z
N THR A 1 41.63 2.12 27.54
CA THR A 1 40.68 1.91 28.67
C THR A 1 39.23 2.06 28.25
N PHE A 2 38.84 3.09 27.46
CA PHE A 2 37.47 3.23 26.95
C PHE A 2 37.01 2.12 25.98
N ILE A 3 37.92 1.59 25.14
CA ILE A 3 37.60 0.52 24.18
C ILE A 3 37.38 -0.85 24.86
N ASN A 4 37.94 -1.08 26.04
CA ASN A 4 37.80 -2.36 26.75
C ASN A 4 36.46 -2.50 27.50
N VAL A 5 35.77 -1.39 27.76
CA VAL A 5 34.47 -1.39 28.47
C VAL A 5 33.34 -1.75 27.50
N GLU A 6 33.39 -1.29 26.25
CA GLU A 6 32.37 -1.63 25.23
C GLU A 6 32.46 -3.09 24.78
N ILE A 7 33.66 -3.67 24.70
CA ILE A 7 33.85 -5.08 24.35
C ILE A 7 33.29 -6.00 25.45
N ASN A 8 33.41 -5.63 26.72
CA ASN A 8 32.86 -6.43 27.82
C ASN A 8 31.33 -6.37 27.90
N ILE A 9 30.72 -5.23 27.54
CA ILE A 9 29.25 -5.08 27.47
C ILE A 9 28.69 -5.90 26.31
N LEU A 10 29.36 -5.90 25.15
CA LEU A 10 29.00 -6.76 24.01
C LEU A 10 29.20 -8.25 24.30
N ASN A 11 30.28 -8.63 24.98
CA ASN A 11 30.54 -10.03 25.34
C ASN A 11 29.52 -10.62 26.32
N GLU A 12 28.93 -9.81 27.20
CA GLU A 12 27.85 -10.25 28.10
C GLU A 12 26.49 -10.36 27.38
N MET A 13 26.25 -9.56 26.33
CA MET A 13 24.99 -9.59 25.57
C MET A 13 24.92 -10.68 24.50
N VAL A 14 26.05 -11.26 24.08
CA VAL A 14 26.12 -12.12 22.88
C VAL A 14 26.34 -13.61 23.20
N LYS A 15 26.25 -14.02 24.46
CA LYS A 15 26.43 -15.44 24.87
C LYS A 15 25.40 -16.42 24.27
N GLU A 16 24.33 -15.97 23.60
CA GLU A 16 23.28 -16.87 23.11
C GLU A 16 23.03 -16.85 21.59
N VAL A 17 23.80 -16.10 20.78
CA VAL A 17 23.56 -16.07 19.32
C VAL A 17 24.88 -16.23 18.57
N PRO A 18 25.05 -17.28 17.74
CA PRO A 18 26.22 -17.40 16.89
C PRO A 18 26.24 -16.27 15.86
N PHE A 19 27.41 -15.66 15.67
CA PHE A 19 27.58 -14.55 14.73
C PHE A 19 28.94 -14.65 14.02
N THR A 20 28.99 -14.09 12.82
CA THR A 20 30.20 -14.00 11.99
C THR A 20 30.46 -12.54 11.66
N VAL A 21 31.67 -12.07 11.90
CA VAL A 21 32.09 -10.71 11.56
C VAL A 21 32.90 -10.76 10.27
N ILE A 22 32.43 -10.07 9.24
CA ILE A 22 33.10 -9.96 7.93
C ILE A 22 33.54 -8.52 7.71
N ARG A 23 34.79 -8.33 7.27
CA ARG A 23 35.32 -7.03 6.84
C ARG A 23 36.11 -7.21 5.55
N ASP A 24 35.85 -6.35 4.57
CA ASP A 24 36.50 -6.35 3.24
C ASP A 24 36.45 -7.73 2.55
N GLY A 25 35.30 -8.39 2.66
CA GLY A 25 35.06 -9.72 2.08
C GLY A 25 35.77 -10.88 2.78
N LYS A 26 36.44 -10.65 3.93
CA LYS A 26 37.11 -11.70 4.72
C LYS A 26 36.45 -11.89 6.08
N VAL A 27 36.26 -13.15 6.47
CA VAL A 27 35.78 -13.51 7.80
C VAL A 27 36.88 -13.21 8.81
N MET A 28 36.60 -12.29 9.72
CA MET A 28 37.54 -11.84 10.75
C MET A 28 37.37 -12.64 12.04
N TYR A 29 36.14 -13.06 12.34
CA TYR A 29 35.81 -13.80 13.55
C TYR A 29 34.50 -14.58 13.37
N GLN A 30 34.45 -15.81 13.86
CA GLN A 30 33.25 -16.65 13.86
C GLN A 30 33.11 -17.27 15.25
N SER A 31 31.99 -17.02 15.93
CA SER A 31 31.72 -17.66 17.22
C SER A 31 31.18 -19.08 16.97
N HIS A 32 31.86 -20.09 17.53
CA HIS A 32 31.34 -21.45 17.61
C HIS A 32 30.65 -21.65 18.96
N PRO A 33 29.45 -22.23 19.01
CA PRO A 33 28.82 -22.58 20.27
C PRO A 33 29.60 -23.71 20.95
N GLU A 34 30.22 -23.43 22.10
CA GLU A 34 30.82 -24.45 22.95
C GLU A 34 29.71 -25.35 23.53
N SER A 35 29.79 -26.64 23.24
CA SER A 35 28.97 -27.67 23.87
C SER A 35 29.48 -27.96 25.28
N GLN A 36 28.81 -27.51 26.34
CA GLN A 36 29.03 -28.09 27.68
C GLN A 36 27.76 -28.31 28.51
N ASN A 37 27.65 -29.59 28.86
CA ASN A 37 26.92 -30.28 29.92
C ASN A 37 26.41 -29.48 31.14
N THR A 38 25.25 -29.95 31.59
CA THR A 38 24.55 -29.69 32.85
C THR A 38 25.42 -29.72 34.12
N GLN A 39 25.25 -28.72 34.99
CA GLN A 39 25.29 -28.90 36.46
C GLN A 39 24.39 -27.88 37.18
N LYS A 40 23.65 -28.35 38.20
CA LYS A 40 22.65 -27.63 39.01
C LYS A 40 23.27 -26.78 40.15
N ARG A 41 22.54 -25.70 40.52
CA ARG A 41 22.39 -24.98 41.83
C ARG A 41 22.90 -23.52 41.85
N PRO A 42 22.51 -22.68 42.83
CA PRO A 42 21.16 -22.33 43.30
C PRO A 42 20.90 -20.80 43.24
N SER A 43 19.63 -20.41 43.33
CA SER A 43 19.14 -19.03 43.29
C SER A 43 19.57 -18.16 44.48
N LYS A 44 20.19 -17.01 44.20
CA LYS A 44 20.20 -15.82 45.09
C LYS A 44 19.75 -14.60 44.29
N GLN A 45 18.61 -14.03 44.68
CA GLN A 45 18.17 -12.71 44.21
C GLN A 45 19.06 -11.65 44.84
N VAL A 46 19.78 -10.89 44.00
CA VAL A 46 20.37 -9.60 44.36
C VAL A 46 19.65 -8.54 43.53
N LYS A 47 18.90 -7.64 44.17
CA LYS A 47 18.39 -6.42 43.52
C LYS A 47 19.55 -5.42 43.41
N PRO A 48 19.92 -4.93 42.23
CA PRO A 48 20.85 -3.81 42.14
C PRO A 48 20.08 -2.51 42.39
N SER A 49 20.41 -1.79 43.47
CA SER A 49 20.04 -0.39 43.64
C SER A 49 20.95 0.45 42.75
N LEU A 50 20.37 1.14 41.76
CA LEU A 50 21.09 2.11 40.95
C LEU A 50 21.55 3.29 41.82
N ASP A 51 22.86 3.58 41.74
CA ASP A 51 23.53 4.67 42.43
C ASP A 51 22.90 6.02 42.07
N SER A 52 22.38 6.72 43.08
CA SER A 52 21.76 8.04 42.94
C SER A 52 22.72 9.09 42.37
N ASP A 53 24.03 8.90 42.55
CA ASP A 53 25.06 9.79 42.03
C ASP A 53 25.24 9.64 40.51
N PHE A 54 24.99 8.43 39.98
CA PHE A 54 24.98 8.16 38.54
C PHE A 54 23.77 8.81 37.85
N VAL A 55 22.57 8.69 38.45
CA VAL A 55 21.34 9.32 37.93
C VAL A 55 21.44 10.85 37.95
N SER A 56 22.08 11.42 38.98
CA SER A 56 22.34 12.86 39.09
C SER A 56 23.30 13.37 38.00
N LYS A 57 24.38 12.63 37.73
CA LYS A 57 25.35 12.95 36.67
C LYS A 57 24.70 12.89 35.28
N VAL A 58 23.92 11.86 34.98
CA VAL A 58 23.20 11.74 33.69
C VAL A 58 22.23 12.89 33.47
N LYS A 59 21.45 13.29 34.50
CA LYS A 59 20.55 14.46 34.41
C LYS A 59 21.29 15.79 34.19
N LYS A 60 22.48 15.95 34.78
CA LYS A 60 23.31 17.15 34.60
C LYS A 60 23.84 17.27 33.16
N TYR A 61 24.27 16.17 32.55
CA TYR A 61 24.73 16.17 31.15
C TYR A 61 23.60 16.37 30.15
N PHE A 62 22.40 15.82 30.43
CA PHE A 62 21.22 16.03 29.58
C PHE A 62 20.76 17.50 29.59
N ASN A 63 20.78 18.17 30.75
CA ASN A 63 20.38 19.58 30.86
C ASN A 63 21.40 20.57 30.27
N ILE A 64 22.69 20.21 30.22
CA ILE A 64 23.73 21.03 29.56
C ILE A 64 23.61 20.90 28.04
N GLY A 65 23.39 19.68 27.53
CA GLY A 65 23.19 19.44 26.09
C GLY A 65 21.95 20.14 25.52
N TRP A 66 20.85 20.18 26.26
CA TRP A 66 19.61 20.82 25.81
C TRP A 66 19.69 22.36 25.80
N LYS A 67 20.40 22.96 26.77
CA LYS A 67 20.58 24.43 26.82
C LYS A 67 21.56 24.94 25.78
N SER A 68 22.57 24.15 25.41
CA SER A 68 23.46 24.49 24.29
C SER A 68 22.76 24.40 22.94
N ALA A 69 21.82 23.46 22.73
CA ALA A 69 21.06 23.35 21.48
C ALA A 69 20.12 24.54 21.22
N LEU A 70 19.60 25.17 22.28
CA LEU A 70 18.72 26.36 22.19
C LEU A 70 19.49 27.68 22.03
N ALA A 71 20.76 27.74 22.40
CA ALA A 71 21.57 28.97 22.34
C ALA A 71 22.33 29.16 21.02
N THR A 72 22.56 28.10 20.24
CA THR A 72 23.41 28.18 19.02
C THR A 72 22.64 28.19 17.70
N GLY A 73 21.30 28.20 17.69
CA GLY A 73 20.52 28.44 16.46
C GLY A 73 20.88 27.51 15.28
N ILE A 74 21.23 26.25 15.55
CA ILE A 74 21.54 25.28 14.50
C ILE A 74 20.25 24.53 14.12
N VAL A 75 19.58 25.05 13.09
CA VAL A 75 18.58 24.30 12.31
C VAL A 75 19.34 23.39 11.36
N VAL A 76 19.70 22.20 11.81
CA VAL A 76 20.19 21.12 10.94
C VAL A 76 19.50 19.83 11.37
N GLY A 77 18.53 19.39 10.57
CA GLY A 77 17.80 18.14 10.79
C GLY A 77 16.31 18.13 10.42
N GLY A 78 15.77 19.24 9.88
CA GLY A 78 14.35 19.33 9.46
C GLY A 78 14.11 19.54 7.96
N LEU A 79 15.17 19.69 7.15
CA LEU A 79 15.07 20.16 5.75
C LEU A 79 15.26 19.09 4.67
N THR A 80 15.54 17.84 5.01
CA THR A 80 15.81 16.78 4.01
C THR A 80 14.66 15.79 3.77
N LEU A 81 13.57 15.84 4.53
CA LEU A 81 12.39 14.98 4.31
C LEU A 81 11.13 15.75 3.86
N ASN A 82 11.08 17.06 4.08
CA ASN A 82 9.97 17.90 3.60
C ASN A 82 10.07 18.22 2.10
N SER A 83 11.20 17.88 1.46
CA SER A 83 11.43 17.97 0.01
C SER A 83 11.12 16.67 -0.74
N MET A 84 10.88 15.55 -0.06
CA MET A 84 10.52 14.26 -0.68
C MET A 84 9.01 14.04 -0.80
N PHE A 85 8.18 14.87 -0.15
CA PHE A 85 6.73 14.72 -0.13
C PHE A 85 5.95 16.01 -0.46
N LYS A 86 6.62 17.03 -1.00
CA LYS A 86 5.92 18.12 -1.68
C LYS A 86 5.72 17.71 -3.14
N PRO A 87 4.48 17.57 -3.65
CA PRO A 87 4.29 17.74 -5.07
C PRO A 87 4.77 19.16 -5.39
N PHE A 88 5.68 19.29 -6.37
CA PHE A 88 5.97 20.57 -6.98
C PHE A 88 4.70 21.04 -7.70
N TYR A 89 3.80 21.66 -6.94
CA TYR A 89 2.61 22.32 -7.43
C TYR A 89 3.05 23.69 -7.97
N HIS A 90 3.55 23.69 -9.20
CA HIS A 90 3.50 24.89 -10.03
C HIS A 90 2.32 24.67 -10.98
N PRO A 91 1.13 25.28 -10.73
CA PRO A 91 0.09 25.27 -11.74
C PRO A 91 0.69 25.93 -12.98
N THR A 92 0.89 25.15 -14.03
CA THR A 92 1.13 25.71 -15.36
C THR A 92 -0.18 26.39 -15.73
N GLN A 93 -0.18 27.71 -15.76
CA GLN A 93 -1.37 28.46 -16.16
C GLN A 93 -1.70 28.04 -17.60
N MET A 94 -2.90 27.48 -17.79
CA MET A 94 -3.43 27.22 -19.12
C MET A 94 -3.44 28.53 -19.91
N THR A 95 -3.02 28.46 -21.17
CA THR A 95 -3.15 29.62 -22.06
C THR A 95 -4.64 29.88 -22.34
N GLU A 96 -5.03 31.14 -22.40
CA GLU A 96 -6.42 31.58 -22.63
C GLU A 96 -7.05 30.93 -23.88
N LYS A 97 -6.21 30.64 -24.89
CA LYS A 97 -6.57 29.95 -26.13
C LYS A 97 -6.91 28.46 -25.98
N GLN A 98 -6.41 27.79 -24.95
CA GLN A 98 -6.69 26.38 -24.65
C GLN A 98 -7.97 26.20 -23.82
N LEU A 99 -8.48 27.28 -23.24
CA LEU A 99 -9.69 27.30 -22.41
C LEU A 99 -10.95 27.54 -23.25
N THR A 100 -10.85 28.26 -24.37
CA THR A 100 -11.97 28.69 -25.23
C THR A 100 -12.76 27.57 -25.91
N GLU A 101 -12.24 26.33 -25.94
CA GLU A 101 -12.95 25.16 -26.49
C GLU A 101 -13.84 24.45 -25.47
N ILE A 102 -13.69 24.78 -24.18
CA ILE A 102 -14.52 24.23 -23.10
C ILE A 102 -15.59 25.29 -22.76
N PRO A 103 -16.89 24.94 -22.77
CA PRO A 103 -17.96 25.86 -22.37
C PRO A 103 -17.66 26.50 -21.02
N ASP A 104 -17.90 27.81 -20.89
CA ASP A 104 -17.57 28.56 -19.66
C ASP A 104 -18.29 28.00 -18.42
N SER A 105 -19.47 27.41 -18.59
CA SER A 105 -20.20 26.68 -17.55
C SER A 105 -19.40 25.49 -17.01
N THR A 106 -18.86 24.68 -17.90
CA THR A 106 -18.03 23.50 -17.59
C THR A 106 -16.72 23.92 -16.93
N ARG A 107 -16.09 24.99 -17.42
CA ARG A 107 -14.85 25.55 -16.85
C ARG A 107 -15.05 26.09 -15.41
N ASN A 108 -16.15 26.79 -15.16
CA ASN A 108 -16.47 27.33 -13.84
C ASN A 108 -16.80 26.21 -12.85
N MET A 109 -17.54 25.18 -13.27
CA MET A 109 -17.84 24.02 -12.45
C MET A 109 -16.56 23.26 -12.03
N MET A 110 -15.61 23.09 -12.95
CA MET A 110 -14.33 22.44 -12.65
C MET A 110 -13.41 23.27 -11.75
N ARG A 111 -13.44 24.61 -11.88
CA ARG A 111 -12.78 25.51 -10.93
C ARG A 111 -13.36 25.39 -9.53
N ASP A 112 -14.68 25.30 -9.41
CA ASP A 112 -15.36 25.16 -8.12
C ASP A 112 -15.06 23.79 -7.48
N LEU A 113 -14.98 22.72 -8.26
CA LEU A 113 -14.56 21.39 -7.80
C LEU A 113 -13.11 21.39 -7.28
N ALA A 114 -12.18 21.97 -8.04
CA ALA A 114 -10.78 22.07 -7.65
C ALA A 114 -10.56 23.00 -6.43
N ALA A 115 -11.33 24.08 -6.31
CA ALA A 115 -11.29 24.99 -5.16
C ALA A 115 -11.85 24.33 -3.88
N ARG A 116 -12.86 23.47 -4.01
CA ARG A 116 -13.46 22.72 -2.89
C ARG A 116 -12.64 21.50 -2.46
N ASN A 117 -11.79 20.94 -3.33
CA ASN A 117 -10.79 19.93 -2.93
C ASN A 117 -9.89 20.43 -1.78
N ASN A 118 -9.59 21.73 -1.70
CA ASN A 118 -8.85 22.32 -0.58
C ASN A 118 -9.67 22.45 0.73
N LEU A 119 -11.00 22.46 0.65
CA LEU A 119 -11.92 22.61 1.80
C LEU A 119 -12.39 21.27 2.37
N SER A 120 -12.38 20.20 1.58
CA SER A 120 -12.81 18.84 1.95
C SER A 120 -11.98 18.16 3.05
N SER A 121 -10.88 18.78 3.48
CA SER A 121 -10.04 18.29 4.58
C SER A 121 -10.65 18.48 5.97
N ARG A 122 -11.86 19.07 6.11
CA ARG A 122 -12.36 19.46 7.43
C ARG A 122 -13.66 18.86 7.95
N HIS A 123 -14.77 18.68 7.22
CA HIS A 123 -15.99 18.09 7.82
C HIS A 123 -16.69 17.12 6.84
N SER A 124 -17.41 16.16 7.43
CA SER A 124 -18.17 15.05 6.84
C SER A 124 -18.52 15.24 5.36
N LEU A 125 -17.93 14.39 4.52
CA LEU A 125 -18.19 14.33 3.09
C LEU A 125 -19.25 13.27 2.83
N SER A 126 -20.52 13.66 2.80
CA SER A 126 -21.43 12.99 1.87
C SER A 126 -20.93 13.33 0.47
N VAL A 127 -20.71 12.31 -0.36
CA VAL A 127 -20.60 12.55 -1.79
C VAL A 127 -21.95 13.17 -2.19
N ASP A 128 -21.97 14.43 -2.59
CA ASP A 128 -23.20 15.03 -3.09
C ASP A 128 -23.48 14.36 -4.46
N ASP A 129 -24.43 13.42 -4.48
CA ASP A 129 -24.79 12.62 -5.67
C ASP A 129 -25.14 13.52 -6.87
N TYR A 130 -25.73 14.70 -6.63
CA TYR A 130 -25.97 15.65 -7.71
C TYR A 130 -24.67 16.20 -8.33
N LEU A 131 -23.64 16.45 -7.50
CA LEU A 131 -22.33 16.85 -7.99
C LEU A 131 -21.58 15.67 -8.62
N PHE A 132 -21.89 14.43 -8.23
CA PHE A 132 -21.42 13.23 -8.92
C PHE A 132 -21.91 13.18 -10.35
N ASP A 133 -23.23 13.16 -10.54
CA ASP A 133 -23.86 13.04 -11.84
C ASP A 133 -23.40 14.15 -12.78
N LYS A 134 -23.37 15.39 -12.29
CA LYS A 134 -22.86 16.55 -13.06
C LYS A 134 -21.39 16.41 -13.46
N THR A 135 -20.56 15.88 -12.57
CA THR A 135 -19.12 15.70 -12.83
C THR A 135 -18.90 14.57 -13.82
N GLN A 136 -19.64 13.46 -13.67
CA GLN A 136 -19.61 12.33 -14.58
C GLN A 136 -20.13 12.73 -15.97
N GLU A 137 -21.28 13.40 -16.07
CA GLU A 137 -21.82 13.94 -17.33
C GLU A 137 -20.79 14.80 -18.08
N VAL A 138 -20.08 15.67 -17.35
CA VAL A 138 -19.02 16.48 -17.96
C VAL A 138 -17.86 15.61 -18.41
N PHE A 139 -17.37 14.68 -17.58
CA PHE A 139 -16.22 13.85 -17.93
C PHE A 139 -16.52 12.79 -19.00
N ASP A 140 -17.75 12.31 -19.10
CA ASP A 140 -18.21 11.40 -20.15
C ASP A 140 -18.12 12.06 -21.52
N THR A 141 -18.37 13.37 -21.59
CA THR A 141 -18.19 14.16 -22.82
C THR A 141 -16.73 14.52 -23.10
N MET A 142 -15.81 14.24 -22.18
CA MET A 142 -14.39 14.57 -22.30
C MET A 142 -13.55 13.36 -22.73
N SER A 143 -12.58 13.60 -23.62
CA SER A 143 -11.51 12.63 -23.90
C SER A 143 -10.58 12.48 -22.69
N TYR A 144 -9.85 11.36 -22.59
CA TYR A 144 -8.82 11.21 -21.56
C TYR A 144 -7.86 12.42 -21.52
N GLU A 145 -7.46 12.90 -22.69
CA GLU A 145 -6.60 14.08 -22.82
C GLU A 145 -7.19 15.32 -22.12
N GLN A 146 -8.48 15.58 -22.32
CA GLN A 146 -9.21 16.69 -21.71
C GLN A 146 -9.37 16.53 -20.19
N ILE A 147 -9.61 15.30 -19.71
CA ILE A 147 -9.76 15.00 -18.27
C ILE A 147 -8.47 15.32 -17.53
N VAL A 148 -7.34 14.75 -17.99
CA VAL A 148 -6.04 14.95 -17.33
C VAL A 148 -5.61 16.42 -17.40
N LYS A 149 -5.97 17.11 -18.48
CA LYS A 149 -5.68 18.54 -18.70
C LYS A 149 -6.44 19.41 -17.70
N THR A 150 -7.70 19.07 -17.43
CA THR A 150 -8.58 19.94 -16.65
C THR A 150 -8.55 19.66 -15.16
N ALA A 151 -8.23 18.43 -14.76
CA ALA A 151 -8.03 18.08 -13.36
C ALA A 151 -6.67 18.53 -12.78
N ASN A 152 -5.87 19.31 -13.52
CA ASN A 152 -4.51 19.74 -13.14
C ASN A 152 -3.61 18.55 -12.74
N LEU A 153 -3.82 17.41 -13.41
CA LEU A 153 -3.13 16.15 -13.19
C LEU A 153 -1.77 16.12 -13.90
N ASN A 154 -1.04 17.24 -13.88
CA ASN A 154 0.26 17.39 -14.54
C ASN A 154 1.26 16.30 -14.11
N GLY A 155 1.14 15.78 -12.88
CA GLY A 155 1.88 14.61 -12.40
C GLY A 155 1.51 13.33 -13.17
N LEU A 156 0.23 13.02 -13.29
CA LEU A 156 -0.30 11.88 -14.06
C LEU A 156 0.02 11.98 -15.56
N TYR A 157 -0.06 13.18 -16.16
CA TYR A 157 0.38 13.43 -17.55
C TYR A 157 1.87 13.16 -17.78
N LYS A 158 2.69 13.68 -16.87
CA LYS A 158 4.14 13.50 -16.91
C LYS A 158 4.49 12.04 -16.66
N ASP A 159 3.85 11.42 -15.68
CA ASP A 159 4.17 10.06 -15.24
C ASP A 159 3.69 9.04 -16.28
N PHE A 160 2.49 9.15 -16.86
CA PHE A 160 1.97 8.18 -17.83
C PHE A 160 2.33 8.45 -19.29
N GLY A 161 2.70 9.67 -19.67
CA GLY A 161 2.90 10.04 -21.07
C GLY A 161 4.26 10.65 -21.39
N GLY A 162 4.91 11.33 -20.43
CA GLY A 162 5.95 12.31 -20.78
C GLY A 162 5.45 13.42 -21.72
N LEU A 163 4.12 13.56 -21.88
CA LEU A 163 3.46 14.42 -22.85
C LEU A 163 3.17 15.80 -22.26
N LYS A 164 3.03 16.81 -23.13
CA LYS A 164 2.53 18.13 -22.73
C LYS A 164 1.01 18.14 -22.84
N VAL A 165 0.39 19.00 -22.02
CA VAL A 165 -1.04 19.30 -22.11
C VAL A 165 -1.39 19.80 -23.52
N GLY A 166 -2.21 19.04 -24.27
CA GLY A 166 -2.61 19.34 -25.65
C GLY A 166 -1.95 18.48 -26.74
N ASP A 167 -1.10 17.51 -26.37
CA ASP A 167 -0.58 16.50 -27.28
C ASP A 167 -1.51 15.28 -27.30
N HIS A 168 -1.70 14.66 -28.46
CA HIS A 168 -2.40 13.38 -28.58
C HIS A 168 -1.74 12.31 -27.70
N VAL A 169 -2.54 11.56 -26.94
CA VAL A 169 -2.03 10.53 -26.03
C VAL A 169 -1.57 9.29 -26.79
N ASP A 170 -0.26 9.17 -26.93
CA ASP A 170 0.41 7.98 -27.45
C ASP A 170 0.78 7.06 -26.28
N PHE A 171 -0.06 6.05 -26.04
CA PHE A 171 0.14 5.14 -24.91
C PHE A 171 1.40 4.29 -25.05
N GLU A 172 1.88 4.01 -26.27
CA GLU A 172 3.12 3.25 -26.48
C GLU A 172 4.34 4.07 -26.04
N LYS A 173 4.39 5.35 -26.46
CA LYS A 173 5.42 6.29 -25.97
C LYS A 173 5.33 6.50 -24.47
N GLY A 174 4.12 6.64 -23.93
CA GLY A 174 3.89 6.80 -22.50
C GLY A 174 4.40 5.61 -21.69
N PHE A 175 4.09 4.39 -22.16
CA PHE A 175 4.56 3.15 -21.56
C PHE A 175 6.09 3.04 -21.58
N ALA A 176 6.71 3.30 -22.72
CA ALA A 176 8.16 3.33 -22.87
C ALA A 176 8.80 4.39 -21.95
N TYR A 177 8.21 5.57 -21.85
CA TYR A 177 8.68 6.64 -20.98
C TYR A 177 8.66 6.23 -19.50
N MET A 178 7.55 5.65 -19.04
CA MET A 178 7.38 5.15 -17.68
C MET A 178 8.47 4.16 -17.26
N TRP A 179 8.75 3.17 -18.10
CA TRP A 179 9.81 2.18 -17.83
C TRP A 179 11.19 2.80 -17.84
N ASN A 180 11.48 3.69 -18.81
CA ASN A 180 12.75 4.40 -18.86
C ASN A 180 12.99 5.27 -17.62
N GLN A 181 11.96 5.94 -17.10
CA GLN A 181 12.08 6.72 -15.85
C GLN A 181 12.43 5.83 -14.65
N LYS A 182 11.76 4.69 -14.53
CA LYS A 182 12.01 3.71 -13.47
C LYS A 182 13.43 3.13 -13.53
N ILE A 183 13.84 2.63 -14.69
CA ILE A 183 15.19 2.08 -14.92
C ILE A 183 16.27 3.13 -14.60
N ASN A 184 16.09 4.36 -15.09
CA ASN A 184 17.06 5.44 -14.84
C ASN A 184 17.17 5.82 -13.36
N ARG A 185 16.08 5.70 -12.61
CA ARG A 185 16.08 5.94 -11.16
C ARG A 185 16.83 4.86 -10.41
N ASP A 186 16.61 3.61 -10.78
CA ASP A 186 17.30 2.46 -10.19
C ASP A 186 18.81 2.52 -10.45
N LYS A 187 19.21 2.73 -11.72
CA LYS A 187 20.63 2.92 -12.10
C LYS A 187 21.32 4.05 -11.35
N LYS A 188 20.62 5.15 -11.04
CA LYS A 188 21.18 6.26 -10.26
C LYS A 188 21.50 5.88 -8.81
N LYS A 189 20.80 4.89 -8.27
CA LYS A 189 20.94 4.45 -6.89
C LYS A 189 21.98 3.34 -6.76
N ASP A 190 21.87 2.31 -7.60
CA ASP A 190 22.60 1.06 -7.43
C ASP A 190 23.54 0.74 -8.62
N GLY A 191 23.61 1.60 -9.65
CA GLY A 191 24.54 1.47 -10.80
C GLY A 191 24.16 0.42 -11.84
N ALA A 192 23.25 -0.49 -11.50
CA ALA A 192 22.65 -1.51 -12.36
C ALA A 192 21.13 -1.56 -12.14
N CYS A 193 20.41 -2.23 -13.04
CA CYS A 193 18.97 -2.46 -12.95
C CYS A 193 18.66 -3.89 -13.41
N ASP A 194 18.32 -4.76 -12.46
CA ASP A 194 18.25 -6.21 -12.69
C ASP A 194 17.08 -6.63 -13.59
N TYR A 195 16.11 -5.74 -13.81
CA TYR A 195 14.91 -5.98 -14.63
C TYR A 195 14.90 -5.15 -15.93
N GLU A 196 16.01 -4.54 -16.32
CA GLU A 196 16.08 -3.69 -17.51
C GLU A 196 15.71 -4.43 -18.81
N ASP A 197 16.27 -5.63 -19.02
CA ASP A 197 16.01 -6.40 -20.25
C ASP A 197 14.57 -6.89 -20.30
N TYR A 198 14.03 -7.29 -19.16
CA TYR A 198 12.62 -7.65 -19.01
C TYR A 198 11.69 -6.44 -19.31
N ALA A 199 12.00 -5.27 -18.77
CA ALA A 199 11.24 -4.04 -19.03
C ALA A 199 11.28 -3.64 -20.52
N LYS A 200 12.43 -3.81 -21.20
CA LYS A 200 12.53 -3.57 -22.64
C LYS A 200 11.65 -4.52 -23.43
N ASP A 201 11.61 -5.80 -23.06
CA ASP A 201 10.74 -6.79 -23.72
C ASP A 201 9.27 -6.40 -23.57
N LEU A 202 8.82 -6.04 -22.36
CA LEU A 202 7.46 -5.54 -22.12
C LEU A 202 7.13 -4.33 -22.99
N VAL A 203 8.02 -3.34 -23.05
CA VAL A 203 7.82 -2.12 -23.85
C VAL A 203 7.74 -2.44 -25.34
N ASN A 204 8.58 -3.33 -25.84
CA ASN A 204 8.61 -3.70 -27.26
C ASN A 204 7.38 -4.53 -27.66
N ASN A 205 6.78 -5.26 -26.72
CA ASN A 205 5.64 -6.13 -26.96
C ASN A 205 4.29 -5.45 -26.70
N TYR A 206 4.24 -4.27 -26.08
CA TYR A 206 3.00 -3.51 -25.97
C TYR A 206 2.69 -2.79 -27.29
N SER A 207 1.48 -2.97 -27.83
CA SER A 207 0.91 -1.97 -28.74
C SER A 207 -0.56 -1.67 -28.48
N GLN A 208 -0.88 -0.39 -28.58
CA GLN A 208 -2.22 0.13 -28.31
C GLN A 208 -3.26 -0.43 -29.27
N THR A 209 -2.86 -0.78 -30.49
CA THR A 209 -3.75 -1.19 -31.59
C THR A 209 -4.40 -2.56 -31.36
N TRP A 210 -3.71 -3.47 -30.69
CA TRP A 210 -4.15 -4.84 -30.41
C TRP A 210 -4.42 -5.09 -28.92
N SER A 211 -4.14 -4.08 -28.08
CA SER A 211 -4.49 -4.10 -26.66
C SER A 211 -5.99 -4.25 -26.45
N ARG A 212 -6.38 -5.14 -25.54
CA ARG A 212 -7.75 -5.55 -25.24
C ARG A 212 -8.53 -4.43 -24.56
N LYS A 213 -9.37 -3.73 -25.31
CA LYS A 213 -10.22 -2.65 -24.78
C LYS A 213 -11.37 -3.20 -23.95
N SER A 214 -11.70 -2.49 -22.89
CA SER A 214 -12.79 -2.81 -21.97
C SER A 214 -13.47 -1.52 -21.49
N ASN A 215 -14.37 -1.64 -20.52
CA ASN A 215 -14.87 -0.54 -19.69
C ASN A 215 -15.02 -1.05 -18.25
N LEU A 216 -15.33 -0.15 -17.32
CA LEU A 216 -15.40 -0.50 -15.89
C LEU A 216 -16.42 -1.61 -15.63
N LYS A 217 -17.61 -1.52 -16.22
CA LYS A 217 -18.67 -2.54 -16.08
C LYS A 217 -18.26 -3.94 -16.54
N LYS A 218 -17.69 -4.06 -17.75
CA LYS A 218 -17.21 -5.36 -18.28
C LYS A 218 -16.04 -5.88 -17.47
N TYR A 219 -15.17 -4.99 -17.03
CA TYR A 219 -14.02 -5.34 -16.20
C TYR A 219 -14.46 -5.86 -14.82
N SER A 220 -15.37 -5.15 -14.13
CA SER A 220 -15.95 -5.58 -12.85
C SER A 220 -16.62 -6.95 -12.98
N LYS A 221 -17.51 -7.12 -13.98
CA LYS A 221 -18.17 -8.42 -14.18
C LYS A 221 -17.20 -9.57 -14.47
N SER A 222 -16.15 -9.30 -15.23
CA SER A 222 -15.10 -10.28 -15.49
C SER A 222 -14.32 -10.62 -14.23
N LEU A 223 -14.15 -9.65 -13.33
CA LEU A 223 -13.41 -9.83 -12.09
C LEU A 223 -14.22 -10.57 -11.03
N GLU A 224 -15.52 -10.31 -10.93
CA GLU A 224 -16.46 -11.09 -10.10
C GLU A 224 -16.33 -12.59 -10.40
N ASN A 225 -16.42 -12.97 -11.68
CA ASN A 225 -16.30 -14.37 -12.09
C ASN A 225 -14.94 -14.97 -11.69
N LYS A 226 -13.86 -14.20 -11.83
CA LYS A 226 -12.51 -14.65 -11.48
C LYS A 226 -12.33 -14.81 -9.97
N ILE A 227 -12.90 -13.91 -9.18
CA ILE A 227 -12.87 -14.01 -7.72
C ILE A 227 -13.61 -15.25 -7.25
N GLU A 228 -14.78 -15.56 -7.82
CA GLU A 228 -15.50 -16.79 -7.50
C GLU A 228 -14.68 -18.04 -7.90
N GLU A 229 -14.07 -18.05 -9.09
CA GLU A 229 -13.14 -19.12 -9.50
C GLU A 229 -11.98 -19.29 -8.48
N TYR A 230 -11.38 -18.18 -8.03
CA TYR A 230 -10.30 -18.22 -7.04
C TYR A 230 -10.79 -18.68 -5.68
N LYS A 231 -12.02 -18.32 -5.28
CA LYS A 231 -12.62 -18.74 -4.02
C LYS A 231 -12.89 -20.24 -4.03
N GLU A 232 -13.49 -20.75 -5.10
CA GLU A 232 -13.78 -22.18 -5.28
C GLU A 232 -12.51 -23.03 -5.34
N ALA A 233 -11.45 -22.54 -6.01
CA ALA A 233 -10.18 -23.24 -6.11
C ALA A 233 -9.39 -23.24 -4.79
N PHE A 234 -9.60 -22.24 -3.92
CA PHE A 234 -8.82 -22.09 -2.70
C PHE A 234 -9.37 -22.95 -1.57
N ASN A 235 -8.55 -23.89 -1.07
CA ASN A 235 -8.91 -24.73 0.06
C ASN A 235 -8.73 -23.97 1.38
N LEU A 236 -9.67 -23.07 1.66
CA LEU A 236 -9.68 -22.22 2.85
C LEU A 236 -9.64 -23.07 4.13
N ASP A 237 -10.44 -24.12 4.22
CA ASP A 237 -10.49 -24.98 5.40
C ASP A 237 -9.14 -25.63 5.72
N SER A 238 -8.36 -26.02 4.70
CA SER A 238 -7.00 -26.54 4.89
C SER A 238 -6.02 -25.47 5.35
N MET A 239 -6.14 -24.23 4.84
CA MET A 239 -5.33 -23.09 5.31
C MET A 239 -5.58 -22.79 6.80
N LEU A 240 -6.80 -23.07 7.27
CA LEU A 240 -7.21 -22.87 8.67
C LEU A 240 -6.73 -23.99 9.61
N LEU A 241 -5.92 -24.93 9.12
CA LEU A 241 -5.26 -25.95 9.93
C LEU A 241 -3.79 -25.60 10.19
N ASN A 242 -3.27 -26.03 11.34
CA ASN A 242 -1.84 -26.00 11.63
C ASN A 242 -1.11 -27.20 10.99
N PRO A 243 0.23 -27.28 11.04
CA PRO A 243 0.99 -28.40 10.44
C PRO A 243 0.65 -29.80 10.97
N LYS A 244 -0.10 -29.92 12.07
CA LYS A 244 -0.60 -31.19 12.63
C LYS A 244 -2.03 -31.51 12.19
N GLY A 245 -2.58 -30.76 11.25
CA GLY A 245 -3.98 -30.90 10.79
C GLY A 245 -5.01 -30.47 11.82
N LYS A 246 -4.63 -29.75 12.89
CA LYS A 246 -5.59 -29.23 13.87
C LYS A 246 -5.99 -27.81 13.50
N PRO A 247 -7.26 -27.41 13.69
CA PRO A 247 -7.68 -26.02 13.50
C PRO A 247 -6.77 -25.04 14.23
N ILE A 248 -6.47 -23.92 13.58
CA ILE A 248 -5.82 -22.79 14.24
C ILE A 248 -6.78 -22.17 15.28
N HIS A 249 -6.31 -21.17 16.02
CA HIS A 249 -7.11 -20.54 17.06
C HIS A 249 -8.49 -20.08 16.51
N PRO A 250 -9.62 -20.37 17.17
CA PRO A 250 -10.96 -20.06 16.66
C PRO A 250 -11.15 -18.60 16.26
N GLU A 251 -10.61 -17.66 17.04
CA GLU A 251 -10.66 -16.23 16.72
C GLU A 251 -9.92 -15.84 15.43
N LYS A 252 -8.85 -16.57 15.08
CA LYS A 252 -8.17 -16.35 13.80
C LYS A 252 -9.02 -16.88 12.65
N ILE A 253 -9.63 -18.05 12.84
CA ILE A 253 -10.56 -18.62 11.88
C ILE A 253 -11.72 -17.66 11.63
N ARG A 254 -12.31 -17.12 12.70
CA ARG A 254 -13.41 -16.16 12.65
C ARG A 254 -13.07 -14.93 11.81
N LEU A 255 -11.94 -14.26 12.10
CA LEU A 255 -11.51 -13.10 11.30
C LEU A 255 -11.25 -13.47 9.84
N ILE A 256 -10.53 -14.57 9.61
CA ILE A 256 -10.13 -14.96 8.26
C ILE A 256 -11.36 -15.27 7.40
N LYS A 257 -12.35 -16.00 7.93
CA LYS A 257 -13.59 -16.31 7.21
C LYS A 257 -14.36 -15.02 6.92
N ASN A 258 -14.60 -14.19 7.93
CA ASN A 258 -15.32 -12.92 7.78
C ASN A 258 -14.68 -12.07 6.66
N PHE A 259 -13.38 -11.77 6.73
CA PHE A 259 -12.73 -10.96 5.71
C PHE A 259 -12.69 -11.60 4.33
N TYR A 260 -12.57 -12.93 4.25
CA TYR A 260 -12.54 -13.66 2.99
C TYR A 260 -13.91 -13.63 2.28
N ASP A 261 -14.99 -13.74 3.05
CA ASP A 261 -16.36 -13.73 2.53
C ASP A 261 -16.70 -12.37 1.89
N HIS A 262 -16.17 -11.27 2.43
CA HIS A 262 -16.31 -9.91 1.88
C HIS A 262 -15.41 -9.60 0.68
N LEU A 263 -14.45 -10.46 0.30
CA LEU A 263 -13.61 -10.16 -0.87
C LEU A 263 -14.44 -10.25 -2.15
N ASP A 264 -14.65 -9.12 -2.83
CA ASP A 264 -15.39 -9.03 -4.09
C ASP A 264 -14.65 -8.19 -5.14
N ALA A 265 -15.31 -7.98 -6.28
CA ALA A 265 -14.75 -7.23 -7.39
C ALA A 265 -14.53 -5.75 -7.03
N ASP A 266 -15.45 -5.12 -6.32
CA ASP A 266 -15.37 -3.69 -6.00
C ASP A 266 -14.25 -3.40 -4.99
N ILE A 267 -14.03 -4.29 -4.02
CA ILE A 267 -12.87 -4.23 -3.13
C ILE A 267 -11.57 -4.31 -3.95
N LEU A 268 -11.48 -5.23 -4.91
CA LEU A 268 -10.26 -5.39 -5.71
C LEU A 268 -10.04 -4.23 -6.70
N ILE A 269 -11.11 -3.70 -7.30
CA ILE A 269 -11.04 -2.49 -8.14
C ILE A 269 -10.61 -1.29 -7.29
N SER A 270 -11.21 -1.11 -6.11
CA SER A 270 -10.86 -0.05 -5.18
C SER A 270 -9.38 -0.12 -4.77
N TYR A 271 -8.90 -1.33 -4.46
CA TYR A 271 -7.50 -1.59 -4.18
C TYR A 271 -6.60 -1.18 -5.35
N ASN A 272 -6.87 -1.71 -6.55
CA ASN A 272 -6.10 -1.43 -7.76
C ASN A 272 -6.08 0.06 -8.14
N THR A 273 -7.21 0.75 -8.03
CA THR A 273 -7.33 2.18 -8.34
C THR A 273 -6.63 3.06 -7.30
N THR A 274 -6.59 2.62 -6.03
CA THR A 274 -5.84 3.30 -4.97
C THR A 274 -4.33 3.24 -5.20
N GLU A 275 -3.86 2.12 -5.74
CA GLU A 275 -2.45 1.88 -6.05
C GLU A 275 -2.00 2.66 -7.30
N LEU A 276 -2.81 2.67 -8.35
CA LEU A 276 -2.49 3.34 -9.62
C LEU A 276 -2.58 4.86 -9.55
N PHE A 277 -3.55 5.40 -8.81
CA PHE A 277 -3.90 6.82 -8.94
C PHE A 277 -3.60 7.62 -7.66
N PRO A 278 -2.75 8.65 -7.75
CA PRO A 278 -2.37 9.44 -6.60
C PRO A 278 -3.42 10.46 -6.17
N ASP A 279 -4.52 10.66 -6.91
CA ASP A 279 -5.51 11.68 -6.57
C ASP A 279 -6.33 11.31 -5.33
N ILE A 280 -6.75 12.34 -4.59
CA ILE A 280 -7.63 12.19 -3.42
C ILE A 280 -9.10 12.12 -3.81
N ASN A 281 -9.43 12.54 -5.04
CA ASN A 281 -10.77 12.48 -5.61
C ASN A 281 -11.02 11.06 -6.17
N PRO A 282 -11.82 10.24 -5.49
CA PRO A 282 -12.07 8.85 -5.89
C PRO A 282 -12.73 8.75 -7.27
N LYS A 283 -13.64 9.66 -7.58
CA LYS A 283 -14.36 9.70 -8.86
C LYS A 283 -13.41 9.88 -10.03
N LEU A 284 -12.46 10.81 -9.87
CA LEU A 284 -11.45 11.05 -10.89
C LEU A 284 -10.56 9.82 -11.10
N ASN A 285 -10.24 9.07 -10.04
CA ASN A 285 -9.50 7.81 -10.15
C ASN A 285 -10.26 6.77 -10.99
N LEU A 286 -11.56 6.59 -10.75
CA LEU A 286 -12.41 5.65 -11.49
C LEU A 286 -12.58 6.06 -12.96
N ILE A 287 -12.82 7.35 -13.21
CA ILE A 287 -12.95 7.89 -14.57
C ILE A 287 -11.65 7.68 -15.37
N ILE A 288 -10.50 7.96 -14.76
CA ILE A 288 -9.19 7.71 -15.39
C ILE A 288 -9.01 6.22 -15.66
N PHE A 289 -9.35 5.38 -14.68
CA PHE A 289 -9.26 3.94 -14.84
C PHE A 289 -10.13 3.44 -15.99
N GLU A 290 -11.37 3.90 -16.09
CA GLU A 290 -12.27 3.60 -17.20
C GLU A 290 -11.70 4.06 -18.54
N LYS A 291 -11.18 5.29 -18.64
CA LYS A 291 -10.59 5.78 -19.88
C LYS A 291 -9.34 4.99 -20.27
N LEU A 292 -8.52 4.56 -19.32
CA LEU A 292 -7.41 3.65 -19.61
C LEU A 292 -7.90 2.30 -20.11
N LEU A 293 -8.96 1.73 -19.53
CA LEU A 293 -9.58 0.49 -20.03
C LEU A 293 -10.10 0.64 -21.46
N GLN A 294 -10.72 1.78 -21.79
CA GLN A 294 -11.33 2.04 -23.09
C GLN A 294 -10.31 2.41 -24.17
N GLU A 295 -9.29 3.19 -23.83
CA GLU A 295 -8.36 3.80 -24.79
C GLU A 295 -6.99 3.11 -24.82
N ALA A 296 -6.41 2.78 -23.67
CA ALA A 296 -5.11 2.08 -23.56
C ALA A 296 -5.31 0.56 -23.64
N GLY A 297 -6.37 0.05 -23.02
CA GLY A 297 -6.72 -1.36 -22.91
C GLY A 297 -6.06 -2.06 -21.71
N LEU A 298 -6.54 -3.27 -21.42
CA LEU A 298 -6.13 -4.07 -20.26
C LEU A 298 -4.63 -4.34 -20.28
N ASP A 299 -4.05 -4.61 -21.44
CA ASP A 299 -2.63 -4.94 -21.58
C ASP A 299 -1.73 -3.79 -21.13
N PHE A 300 -2.15 -2.52 -21.26
CA PHE A 300 -1.41 -1.38 -20.73
C PHE A 300 -1.37 -1.34 -19.19
N LEU A 301 -2.53 -1.60 -18.56
CA LEU A 301 -2.68 -1.60 -17.10
C LEU A 301 -1.96 -2.80 -16.48
N TYR A 302 -2.11 -3.96 -17.10
CA TYR A 302 -1.67 -5.25 -16.57
C TYR A 302 -0.25 -5.60 -17.02
N ASP A 303 0.12 -5.44 -18.29
CA ASP A 303 1.41 -5.93 -18.76
C ASP A 303 2.59 -5.04 -18.31
N GLY A 304 2.36 -3.83 -17.79
CA GLY A 304 3.47 -3.15 -17.14
C GLY A 304 3.35 -1.68 -16.81
N THR A 305 2.21 -1.20 -16.28
CA THR A 305 2.26 0.12 -15.64
C THR A 305 3.22 0.03 -14.45
N PRO A 306 4.43 0.63 -14.49
CA PRO A 306 5.45 0.41 -13.48
C PRO A 306 5.19 1.29 -12.26
N ALA A 307 5.56 0.79 -11.08
CA ALA A 307 5.63 1.63 -9.89
C ALA A 307 6.76 2.63 -10.06
N GLN A 308 6.43 3.83 -10.54
CA GLN A 308 7.41 4.88 -10.83
C GLN A 308 8.29 5.12 -9.61
N TRP A 309 7.65 5.18 -8.44
CA TRP A 309 8.13 5.33 -7.05
C TRP A 309 9.43 4.62 -6.67
N ASP A 310 9.45 3.31 -6.89
CA ASP A 310 10.42 2.41 -6.27
C ASP A 310 11.49 1.90 -7.25
N THR A 311 12.51 1.25 -6.70
CA THR A 311 13.63 0.68 -7.47
C THR A 311 13.50 -0.83 -7.71
N LEU A 312 12.38 -1.44 -7.35
CA LEU A 312 12.14 -2.88 -7.50
C LEU A 312 11.39 -3.15 -8.81
N ASN A 313 11.29 -4.41 -9.24
CA ASN A 313 10.42 -4.81 -10.36
C ASN A 313 8.93 -4.82 -9.95
N SER A 314 8.42 -3.70 -9.43
CA SER A 314 7.01 -3.53 -9.06
C SER A 314 6.22 -2.92 -10.22
N ARG A 315 5.08 -3.52 -10.57
CA ARG A 315 4.25 -3.13 -11.73
C ARG A 315 2.86 -3.73 -11.66
N GLY A 316 2.00 -3.30 -12.58
CA GLY A 316 0.60 -3.74 -12.70
C GLY A 316 -0.32 -3.00 -11.73
N PRO A 317 -1.63 -3.23 -11.76
CA PRO A 317 -2.60 -2.37 -11.07
C PRO A 317 -2.44 -2.37 -9.55
N SER A 318 -2.10 -3.50 -8.94
CA SER A 318 -1.86 -3.61 -7.49
C SER A 318 -0.46 -3.19 -7.05
N GLN A 319 0.41 -2.80 -8.01
CA GLN A 319 1.76 -2.29 -7.78
C GLN A 319 2.59 -3.19 -6.83
N LEU A 320 2.39 -4.51 -6.90
CA LEU A 320 3.03 -5.48 -6.02
C LEU A 320 4.55 -5.50 -6.22
N THR A 321 5.27 -5.79 -5.13
CA THR A 321 6.73 -5.86 -5.13
C THR A 321 7.23 -7.31 -5.10
N PRO A 322 8.51 -7.58 -5.46
CA PRO A 322 9.13 -8.90 -5.27
C PRO A 322 9.12 -9.40 -3.82
N TYR A 323 8.99 -8.52 -2.82
CA TYR A 323 8.85 -8.92 -1.41
C TYR A 323 7.48 -9.48 -1.07
N VAL A 324 6.47 -9.15 -1.86
CA VAL A 324 5.11 -9.69 -1.74
C VAL A 324 4.98 -10.94 -2.60
N VAL A 325 5.48 -10.89 -3.83
CA VAL A 325 5.44 -12.00 -4.80
C VAL A 325 6.67 -12.89 -4.64
N ASN A 326 6.64 -13.75 -3.62
CA ASN A 326 7.64 -14.80 -3.39
C ASN A 326 7.07 -15.99 -2.62
N GLU A 327 7.83 -17.08 -2.55
CA GLU A 327 7.47 -18.34 -1.88
C GLU A 327 7.08 -18.19 -0.41
N THR A 328 7.68 -17.25 0.32
CA THR A 328 7.46 -17.08 1.77
C THR A 328 6.31 -16.14 2.12
N ALA A 329 5.91 -15.30 1.16
CA ALA A 329 4.82 -14.33 1.30
C ALA A 329 3.53 -14.90 0.68
N ILE A 330 2.99 -14.30 -0.39
CA ILE A 330 1.74 -14.81 -1.00
C ILE A 330 1.90 -16.24 -1.55
N GLY A 331 3.11 -16.62 -2.00
CA GLY A 331 3.41 -17.98 -2.44
C GLY A 331 3.25 -19.04 -1.34
N SER A 332 3.23 -18.63 -0.07
CA SER A 332 2.95 -19.54 1.06
C SER A 332 1.51 -20.06 1.06
N LEU A 333 0.64 -19.53 0.18
CA LEU A 333 -0.72 -20.00 -0.04
C LEU A 333 -0.83 -21.10 -1.11
N ASN A 334 0.22 -21.32 -1.92
CA ASN A 334 0.22 -22.35 -2.98
C ASN A 334 -0.09 -23.78 -2.50
N PRO A 335 0.27 -24.23 -1.29
CA PRO A 335 -0.13 -25.55 -0.80
C PRO A 335 -1.65 -25.76 -0.65
N PHE A 336 -2.44 -24.68 -0.70
CA PHE A 336 -3.90 -24.70 -0.57
C PHE A 336 -4.60 -24.49 -1.91
N LEU A 337 -3.87 -24.53 -3.02
CA LEU A 337 -4.36 -24.33 -4.37
C LEU A 337 -4.04 -25.54 -5.24
N PRO A 338 -4.90 -25.89 -6.20
CA PRO A 338 -4.56 -26.85 -7.25
C PRO A 338 -3.50 -26.24 -8.20
N ASP A 339 -2.85 -27.09 -8.99
CA ASP A 339 -1.68 -26.70 -9.79
C ASP A 339 -1.99 -25.57 -10.79
N GLU A 340 -3.17 -25.58 -11.40
CA GLU A 340 -3.62 -24.59 -12.38
C GLU A 340 -3.88 -23.19 -11.78
N TYR A 341 -4.16 -23.13 -10.47
CA TYR A 341 -4.40 -21.87 -9.75
C TYR A 341 -3.19 -21.44 -8.90
N LYS A 342 -2.04 -22.10 -9.04
CA LYS A 342 -0.82 -21.69 -8.33
C LYS A 342 -0.49 -20.22 -8.61
N ILE A 343 -0.14 -19.54 -7.53
CA ILE A 343 0.26 -18.14 -7.50
C ILE A 343 1.72 -18.06 -7.94
N PRO A 344 2.04 -17.22 -8.94
CA PRO A 344 3.41 -16.89 -9.30
C PRO A 344 4.24 -16.47 -8.07
N THR A 345 5.48 -16.95 -8.00
CA THR A 345 6.43 -16.65 -6.90
C THR A 345 7.54 -15.71 -7.30
N SER A 346 7.43 -15.08 -8.48
CA SER A 346 8.30 -13.99 -8.92
C SER A 346 7.49 -12.97 -9.71
N MET A 347 7.97 -11.72 -9.75
CA MET A 347 7.33 -10.67 -10.57
C MET A 347 7.46 -10.93 -12.07
N GLU A 348 8.46 -11.70 -12.52
CA GLU A 348 8.68 -12.07 -13.93
C GLU A 348 7.70 -13.16 -14.41
N ASP A 349 7.19 -13.98 -13.48
CA ASP A 349 6.24 -15.05 -13.77
C ASP A 349 4.80 -14.55 -13.93
N ILE A 350 4.52 -13.29 -13.56
CA ILE A 350 3.21 -12.66 -13.76
C ILE A 350 3.14 -12.16 -15.21
N LYS A 351 2.50 -12.92 -16.10
CA LYS A 351 2.54 -12.64 -17.55
C LYS A 351 1.21 -12.21 -18.13
N THR A 352 0.13 -12.47 -17.41
CA THR A 352 -1.22 -12.27 -17.90
C THR A 352 -2.03 -11.45 -16.92
N ARG A 353 -3.11 -10.84 -17.40
CA ARG A 353 -4.14 -10.24 -16.55
C ARG A 353 -4.61 -11.21 -15.46
N ASP A 354 -4.90 -12.46 -15.82
CA ASP A 354 -5.37 -13.47 -14.86
C ASP A 354 -4.34 -13.70 -13.75
N ASP A 355 -3.04 -13.68 -14.07
CA ASP A 355 -1.99 -13.76 -13.04
C ASP A 355 -2.03 -12.57 -12.08
N TYR A 356 -2.23 -11.35 -12.59
CA TYR A 356 -2.35 -10.15 -11.77
C TYR A 356 -3.59 -10.14 -10.88
N ASP A 357 -4.75 -10.47 -11.44
CA ASP A 357 -6.00 -10.56 -10.68
C ASP A 357 -5.84 -11.60 -9.55
N LYS A 358 -5.23 -12.75 -9.87
CA LYS A 358 -4.91 -13.83 -8.93
C LYS A 358 -3.93 -13.37 -7.83
N VAL A 359 -2.77 -12.81 -8.16
CA VAL A 359 -1.80 -12.37 -7.13
C VAL A 359 -2.36 -11.24 -6.26
N SER A 360 -3.20 -10.36 -6.82
CA SER A 360 -3.82 -9.26 -6.09
C SER A 360 -4.84 -9.79 -5.10
N PHE A 361 -5.73 -10.68 -5.53
CA PHE A 361 -6.70 -11.35 -4.66
C PHE A 361 -6.00 -12.12 -3.53
N PHE A 362 -5.02 -12.96 -3.85
CA PHE A 362 -4.32 -13.74 -2.83
C PHE A 362 -3.39 -12.90 -1.93
N ASN A 363 -2.96 -11.72 -2.36
CA ASN A 363 -2.31 -10.75 -1.47
C ASN A 363 -3.29 -10.25 -0.39
N LEU A 364 -4.55 -9.97 -0.74
CA LEU A 364 -5.56 -9.59 0.24
C LEU A 364 -5.83 -10.74 1.25
N VAL A 365 -5.94 -11.98 0.76
CA VAL A 365 -6.06 -13.18 1.63
C VAL A 365 -4.85 -13.33 2.56
N TYR A 366 -3.64 -13.17 2.04
CA TYR A 366 -2.40 -13.21 2.82
C TYR A 366 -2.35 -12.10 3.88
N ASN A 367 -2.79 -10.90 3.54
CA ASN A 367 -2.89 -9.77 4.46
C ASN A 367 -3.90 -10.04 5.58
N THR A 368 -5.04 -10.66 5.30
CA THR A 368 -6.00 -11.11 6.31
C THR A 368 -5.38 -12.11 7.30
N LYS A 369 -4.65 -13.11 6.79
CA LYS A 369 -3.92 -14.08 7.62
C LYS A 369 -2.92 -13.37 8.54
N ASN A 370 -2.15 -12.42 8.02
CA ASN A 370 -1.18 -11.64 8.80
C ASN A 370 -1.85 -10.75 9.85
N LEU A 371 -2.94 -10.07 9.50
CA LEU A 371 -3.71 -9.26 10.42
C LEU A 371 -4.21 -10.10 11.60
N SER A 372 -4.80 -11.28 11.33
CA SER A 372 -5.24 -12.21 12.38
C SER A 372 -4.10 -12.62 13.31
N GLY A 373 -2.91 -12.88 12.76
CA GLY A 373 -1.73 -13.22 13.52
C GLY A 373 -1.28 -12.07 14.43
N ASN A 374 -1.27 -10.84 13.90
CA ASN A 374 -0.82 -9.66 14.61
C ASN A 374 -1.81 -9.25 15.72
N LEU A 375 -3.11 -9.19 15.42
CA LEU A 375 -4.15 -8.88 16.40
C LEU A 375 -4.23 -9.92 17.52
N PHE A 376 -3.98 -11.20 17.20
CA PHE A 376 -3.92 -12.26 18.20
C PHE A 376 -2.73 -12.06 19.14
N LYS A 377 -1.54 -11.76 18.62
CA LYS A 377 -0.32 -11.54 19.41
C LYS A 377 -0.46 -10.39 20.42
N ILE A 378 -1.27 -9.38 20.10
CA ILE A 378 -1.51 -8.21 20.96
C ILE A 378 -2.82 -8.31 21.76
N ASN A 379 -3.48 -9.48 21.78
CA ASN A 379 -4.72 -9.75 22.54
C ASN A 379 -5.93 -8.86 22.17
N THR A 380 -5.98 -8.36 20.93
CA THR A 380 -7.08 -7.50 20.45
C THR A 380 -8.08 -8.26 19.58
N LEU A 381 -7.69 -9.40 19.01
CA LEU A 381 -8.46 -10.11 17.98
C LEU A 381 -9.92 -10.41 18.37
N THR A 382 -10.19 -10.96 19.56
CA THR A 382 -11.56 -11.27 19.99
C THR A 382 -12.46 -10.03 20.01
N ASN A 383 -11.93 -8.92 20.52
CA ASN A 383 -12.69 -7.67 20.61
C ASN A 383 -12.91 -7.07 19.22
N PHE A 384 -11.91 -7.16 18.34
CA PHE A 384 -12.05 -6.73 16.96
C PHE A 384 -13.14 -7.51 16.22
N ASN A 385 -13.12 -8.85 16.31
CA ASN A 385 -14.15 -9.68 15.69
C ASN A 385 -15.55 -9.37 16.21
N ASN A 386 -15.71 -9.19 17.53
CA ASN A 386 -17.01 -8.82 18.11
C ASN A 386 -17.50 -7.45 17.62
N LEU A 387 -16.59 -6.47 17.47
CA LEU A 387 -16.94 -5.17 16.91
C LEU A 387 -17.34 -5.28 15.45
N PHE A 388 -16.53 -5.99 14.66
CA PHE A 388 -16.77 -6.23 13.23
C PHE A 388 -18.13 -6.88 12.97
N GLU A 389 -18.48 -7.91 13.73
CA GLU A 389 -19.75 -8.65 13.57
C GLU A 389 -20.99 -7.86 14.00
N ASN A 390 -20.83 -6.75 14.73
CA ASN A 390 -21.92 -5.85 15.08
C ASN A 390 -22.15 -4.76 14.02
N LEU A 391 -21.23 -4.60 13.08
CA LEU A 391 -21.37 -3.69 11.95
C LEU A 391 -22.37 -4.25 10.93
N ASN A 392 -23.01 -3.37 10.17
CA ASN A 392 -23.78 -3.80 9.00
C ASN A 392 -22.84 -4.22 7.84
N ASN A 393 -23.37 -4.87 6.81
CA ASN A 393 -22.55 -5.40 5.71
C ASN A 393 -21.74 -4.31 5.00
N GLU A 394 -22.33 -3.14 4.74
CA GLU A 394 -21.64 -2.04 4.07
C GLU A 394 -20.45 -1.55 4.92
N GLU A 395 -20.66 -1.35 6.22
CA GLU A 395 -19.60 -0.97 7.16
C GLU A 395 -18.48 -2.01 7.23
N GLN A 396 -18.83 -3.29 7.16
CA GLN A 396 -17.87 -4.40 7.09
C GLN A 396 -17.03 -4.31 5.81
N ASP A 397 -17.66 -4.11 4.65
CA ASP A 397 -16.96 -3.97 3.36
C ASP A 397 -16.00 -2.78 3.34
N LEU A 398 -16.44 -1.63 3.86
CA LEU A 398 -15.61 -0.43 3.98
C LEU A 398 -14.38 -0.72 4.84
N LEU A 399 -14.56 -1.39 5.97
CA LEU A 399 -13.48 -1.72 6.88
C LEU A 399 -12.51 -2.72 6.25
N VAL A 400 -13.01 -3.77 5.58
CA VAL A 400 -12.20 -4.77 4.86
C VAL A 400 -11.38 -4.09 3.76
N THR A 401 -12.02 -3.27 2.93
CA THR A 401 -11.40 -2.50 1.86
C THR A 401 -10.23 -1.65 2.36
N GLY A 402 -10.52 -0.80 3.36
CA GLY A 402 -9.55 0.14 3.90
C GLY A 402 -8.38 -0.56 4.57
N ILE A 403 -8.67 -1.57 5.42
CA ILE A 403 -7.64 -2.31 6.14
C ILE A 403 -6.74 -3.08 5.17
N LEU A 404 -7.30 -3.85 4.23
CA LEU A 404 -6.49 -4.70 3.37
C LEU A 404 -5.66 -3.91 2.36
N THR A 405 -6.18 -2.79 1.86
CA THR A 405 -5.39 -1.87 1.03
C THR A 405 -4.25 -1.25 1.83
N ALA A 406 -4.51 -0.76 3.05
CA ALA A 406 -3.46 -0.20 3.90
C ALA A 406 -2.41 -1.23 4.35
N MET A 407 -2.82 -2.49 4.53
CA MET A 407 -1.95 -3.62 4.88
C MET A 407 -0.89 -3.89 3.82
N ASN A 408 -1.18 -3.63 2.54
CA ASN A 408 -0.21 -3.75 1.43
C ASN A 408 1.06 -2.89 1.68
N TYR A 409 0.91 -1.77 2.39
CA TYR A 409 2.00 -0.82 2.63
C TYR A 409 2.62 -0.92 4.02
N ARG A 410 1.79 -1.05 5.06
CA ARG A 410 2.23 -0.93 6.47
C ARG A 410 1.50 -1.94 7.36
N PRO A 411 1.73 -3.25 7.19
CA PRO A 411 0.94 -4.28 7.86
C PRO A 411 0.97 -4.17 9.40
N HIS A 412 2.12 -3.77 9.95
CA HIS A 412 2.27 -3.57 11.39
C HIS A 412 1.60 -2.29 11.91
N ASP A 413 1.65 -1.18 11.16
CA ASP A 413 1.01 0.07 11.58
C ASP A 413 -0.53 -0.06 11.51
N VAL A 414 -1.03 -0.79 10.52
CA VAL A 414 -2.46 -1.12 10.41
C VAL A 414 -2.93 -1.96 11.60
N ALA A 415 -2.20 -3.02 11.97
CA ALA A 415 -2.57 -3.83 13.14
C ALA A 415 -2.61 -3.01 14.45
N LYS A 416 -1.70 -2.04 14.62
CA LYS A 416 -1.75 -1.08 15.73
C LYS A 416 -2.93 -0.13 15.63
N GLY A 417 -3.23 0.36 14.43
CA GLY A 417 -4.38 1.22 14.17
C GLY A 417 -5.70 0.54 14.51
N VAL A 418 -5.86 -0.71 14.09
CA VAL A 418 -7.00 -1.56 14.46
C VAL A 418 -7.08 -1.74 15.97
N ALA A 419 -5.95 -1.99 16.65
CA ALA A 419 -5.96 -2.14 18.10
C ALA A 419 -6.42 -0.88 18.84
N ASN A 420 -5.91 0.29 18.41
CA ASN A 420 -6.36 1.57 18.95
C ASN A 420 -7.85 1.80 18.69
N TYR A 421 -8.32 1.50 17.47
CA TYR A 421 -9.73 1.62 17.12
C TYR A 421 -10.63 0.78 18.04
N VAL A 422 -10.23 -0.46 18.34
CA VAL A 422 -10.95 -1.33 19.30
C VAL A 422 -10.98 -0.72 20.71
N ASP A 423 -9.87 -0.16 21.18
CA ASP A 423 -9.78 0.45 22.51
C ASP A 423 -10.64 1.74 22.61
N GLU A 424 -10.67 2.55 21.55
CA GLU A 424 -11.52 3.73 21.44
C GLU A 424 -13.01 3.36 21.40
N ALA A 425 -13.37 2.30 20.65
CA ALA A 425 -14.74 1.81 20.56
C ALA A 425 -15.24 1.29 21.92
N LYS A 426 -14.42 0.53 22.66
CA LYS A 426 -14.75 0.11 24.03
C LYS A 426 -14.98 1.26 25.00
N ALA A 427 -14.30 2.39 24.77
CA ALA A 427 -14.48 3.59 25.56
C ALA A 427 -15.70 4.43 25.12
N GLY A 428 -16.48 3.96 24.14
CA GLY A 428 -17.63 4.68 23.60
C GLY A 428 -17.26 5.93 22.81
N ARG A 429 -16.03 6.00 22.29
CA ARG A 429 -15.49 7.18 21.58
C ARG A 429 -15.54 7.07 20.06
N VAL A 430 -15.88 5.89 19.54
CA VAL A 430 -16.09 5.65 18.11
C VAL A 430 -17.59 5.67 17.84
N THR A 431 -18.02 6.49 16.90
CA THR A 431 -19.36 6.43 16.29
C THR A 431 -19.33 5.53 15.06
N ASP A 432 -20.50 5.13 14.56
CA ASP A 432 -20.63 4.36 13.31
C ASP A 432 -20.00 5.14 12.11
N GLU A 433 -20.19 6.46 12.05
CA GLU A 433 -19.47 7.37 11.12
C GLU A 433 -17.93 7.36 11.29
N GLY A 434 -17.45 6.87 12.44
CA GLY A 434 -16.05 6.70 12.78
C GLY A 434 -15.38 5.50 12.11
N ILE A 435 -16.09 4.67 11.34
CA ILE A 435 -15.46 3.59 10.56
C ILE A 435 -14.72 4.18 9.34
N ILE A 436 -15.34 5.13 8.66
CA ILE A 436 -14.76 5.81 7.49
C ILE A 436 -13.60 6.74 7.91
N ASN A 437 -13.66 7.34 9.10
CA ASN A 437 -12.72 8.39 9.53
C ASN A 437 -11.85 8.05 10.75
N GLY A 438 -12.20 7.03 11.53
CA GLY A 438 -11.69 6.81 12.90
C GLY A 438 -10.62 5.73 13.03
N LEU A 439 -10.43 4.87 12.02
CA LEU A 439 -9.33 3.90 12.05
C LEU A 439 -8.03 4.59 11.63
N TRP A 440 -7.24 4.99 12.64
CA TRP A 440 -5.93 5.62 12.42
C TRP A 440 -4.85 4.57 12.15
N VAL A 441 -4.48 4.37 10.88
CA VAL A 441 -3.39 3.43 10.47
C VAL A 441 -2.03 4.12 10.29
N GLY A 442 -1.85 5.29 10.91
CA GLY A 442 -0.59 6.03 10.85
C GLY A 442 -0.22 6.46 9.43
N LYS A 443 0.96 6.05 8.95
CA LYS A 443 1.47 6.46 7.63
C LYS A 443 0.68 5.88 6.47
N ALA A 444 -0.14 4.85 6.70
CA ALA A 444 -0.98 4.26 5.66
C ALA A 444 -2.37 4.93 5.55
N GLN A 445 -2.65 6.01 6.29
CA GLN A 445 -4.00 6.60 6.37
C GLN A 445 -4.52 7.02 5.00
N ASN A 446 -3.63 7.55 4.16
CA ASN A 446 -4.02 7.96 2.82
C ASN A 446 -4.51 6.78 1.97
N TYR A 447 -3.92 5.60 2.11
CA TYR A 447 -4.34 4.40 1.36
C TYR A 447 -5.66 3.84 1.89
N TYR A 448 -5.84 3.85 3.22
CA TYR A 448 -7.12 3.51 3.84
C TYR A 448 -8.24 4.43 3.31
N ASN A 449 -8.07 5.75 3.48
CA ASN A 449 -9.11 6.71 3.11
C ASN A 449 -9.42 6.69 1.61
N LYS A 450 -8.41 6.52 0.76
CA LYS A 450 -8.59 6.48 -0.70
C LYS A 450 -9.37 5.24 -1.14
N SER A 451 -9.00 4.07 -0.64
CA SER A 451 -9.68 2.82 -1.00
C SER A 451 -11.13 2.80 -0.51
N VAL A 452 -11.40 3.22 0.72
CA VAL A 452 -12.78 3.36 1.21
C VAL A 452 -13.61 4.29 0.30
N LYS A 453 -13.02 5.41 -0.12
CA LYS A 453 -13.69 6.36 -1.03
C LYS A 453 -13.90 5.82 -2.45
N ASN A 454 -12.91 5.13 -3.01
CA ASN A 454 -13.03 4.49 -4.31
C ASN A 454 -14.13 3.42 -4.27
N TYR A 455 -14.20 2.63 -3.20
CA TYR A 455 -15.24 1.61 -3.00
C TYR A 455 -16.64 2.22 -2.91
N LEU A 456 -16.84 3.23 -2.07
CA LEU A 456 -18.13 3.94 -1.99
C LEU A 456 -18.57 4.51 -3.34
N THR A 457 -17.62 4.99 -4.15
CA THR A 457 -17.96 5.52 -5.48
C THR A 457 -18.40 4.39 -6.43
N LEU A 458 -17.81 3.20 -6.33
CA LEU A 458 -18.21 2.04 -7.15
C LEU A 458 -19.61 1.52 -6.78
N THR A 459 -19.94 1.47 -5.49
CA THR A 459 -21.18 0.82 -5.02
C THR A 459 -22.41 1.72 -5.02
N HIS A 460 -22.24 3.03 -5.13
CA HIS A 460 -23.33 4.01 -5.13
C HIS A 460 -23.64 4.55 -6.54
N GLU A 461 -23.11 3.92 -7.60
CA GLU A 461 -23.33 4.27 -9.02
C GLU A 461 -24.63 3.66 -9.63
N ASP A 462 -25.34 2.82 -8.87
CA ASP A 462 -26.62 2.19 -9.25
C ASP A 462 -27.81 2.81 -8.50
#